data_AF-A0A2D5K2A9-F1
#
_entry.id   AF-A0A2D5K2A9-F1
#
_cell.length_a   1.000
_cell.length_b   1.000
_cell.length_c   1.000
_cell.angle_alpha   90.00
_cell.angle_beta   90.00
_cell.angle_gamma   90.00
#
_symmetry.space_group_name_H-M   'P 1'
#
loop_
_entity.id
_entity.type
_entity.pdbx_description
1 polymer ?
#
loop_
_entity_poly.entity_id
_entity_poly.type
_entity_poly.pdbx_seq_one_letter_code
_entity_poly.pdbx_strand_id
1 'polypeptide(L)'
;AIEQLLGYSNKQVTFYTSVCIFNQNSHKEYIFTDETLIKFSNISYNLAEEYLTKDLPYNCCGSFKIEGRGLLLIDRIDTKDPSAVIGLPMIYILSILKELGHIIS
;
A
#
# COMPACT_ATOMS: atom_id res chain seq x y z
N ALA A 1 15.59 -6.17 -7.75
CA ALA A 1 15.15 -4.97 -7.01
C ALA A 1 15.41 -3.68 -7.81
N ILE A 2 16.66 -3.35 -8.21
CA ILE A 2 16.93 -2.12 -9.00
C ILE A 2 16.12 -2.07 -10.30
N GLU A 3 16.15 -3.13 -11.11
CA GLU A 3 15.41 -3.18 -12.38
C GLU A 3 13.89 -3.01 -12.21
N GLN A 4 13.32 -3.51 -11.10
CA GLN A 4 11.91 -3.31 -10.77
C GLN A 4 11.61 -1.83 -10.52
N LEU A 5 12.42 -1.15 -9.71
CA LEU A 5 12.25 0.28 -9.42
C LEU A 5 12.44 1.14 -10.67
N LEU A 6 13.47 0.85 -11.48
CA LEU A 6 13.65 1.52 -12.77
C LEU A 6 12.46 1.25 -13.71
N GLY A 7 11.88 0.05 -13.63
CA GLY A 7 10.65 -0.32 -14.32
C GLY A 7 9.44 0.53 -13.93
N TYR A 8 9.43 1.15 -12.75
CA TYR A 8 8.38 2.07 -12.31
C TYR A 8 8.65 3.54 -12.66
N SER A 9 9.89 3.90 -13.05
CA SER A 9 10.29 5.29 -13.31
C SER A 9 9.34 6.00 -14.28
N ASN A 10 8.82 7.17 -13.88
CA ASN A 10 7.83 7.97 -14.59
C ASN A 10 6.51 7.25 -14.93
N LYS A 11 6.23 6.08 -14.34
CA LYS A 11 5.01 5.31 -14.58
C LYS A 11 3.99 5.51 -13.47
N GLN A 12 2.77 5.15 -13.81
CA GLN A 12 1.67 5.05 -12.88
C GLN A 12 1.40 3.57 -12.62
N VAL A 13 1.32 3.20 -11.35
CA VAL A 13 1.12 1.83 -10.90
C VAL A 13 -0.03 1.80 -9.91
N THR A 14 -0.96 0.86 -10.09
CA THR A 14 -2.05 0.62 -9.14
C THR A 14 -1.64 -0.48 -8.16
N PHE A 15 -1.73 -0.17 -6.88
CA PHE A 15 -1.58 -1.11 -5.78
C PHE A 15 -2.96 -1.53 -5.29
N TYR A 16 -3.15 -2.84 -5.14
CA TYR A 16 -4.39 -3.43 -4.65
C TYR A 16 -4.15 -4.01 -3.26
N THR A 17 -4.98 -3.61 -2.30
CA THR A 17 -4.94 -4.16 -0.94
C THR A 17 -6.31 -4.72 -0.60
N SER A 18 -6.41 -6.04 -0.51
CA SER A 18 -7.64 -6.74 -0.18
C SER A 18 -7.67 -7.17 1.29
N VAL A 19 -8.84 -7.07 1.91
CA VAL A 19 -9.10 -7.56 3.27
C VAL A 19 -10.37 -8.41 3.29
N CYS A 20 -10.41 -9.39 4.17
CA CYS A 20 -11.61 -10.14 4.52
C CYS A 20 -11.79 -10.12 6.04
N ILE A 21 -12.99 -9.75 6.49
CA ILE A 21 -13.42 -9.89 7.88
C ILE A 21 -14.46 -11.02 7.92
N PHE A 22 -14.16 -12.08 8.65
CA PHE A 22 -15.07 -13.20 8.86
C PHE A 22 -15.72 -13.13 10.25
N ASN A 23 -17.04 -12.99 10.29
CA ASN A 23 -17.78 -13.07 11.55
C ASN A 23 -18.21 -14.52 11.81
N GLN A 24 -17.55 -15.15 12.77
CA GLN A 24 -17.78 -16.56 13.12
C GLN A 24 -19.21 -16.87 13.59
N ASN A 25 -19.87 -15.94 14.30
CA ASN A 25 -21.20 -16.18 14.85
C ASN A 25 -22.27 -16.19 13.75
N SER A 26 -22.12 -15.31 12.75
CA SER A 26 -23.07 -15.17 11.65
C SER A 26 -22.67 -15.94 10.39
N HIS A 27 -21.45 -16.47 10.35
CA HIS A 27 -20.80 -17.02 9.15
C HIS A 27 -20.79 -16.06 7.94
N LYS A 28 -20.84 -14.75 8.20
CA LYS A 28 -20.81 -13.71 7.15
C LYS A 28 -19.39 -13.23 6.90
N GLU A 29 -19.05 -13.08 5.64
CA GLU A 29 -17.80 -12.49 5.15
C GLU A 29 -18.04 -11.05 4.69
N TYR A 30 -17.10 -10.17 5.01
CA TYR A 30 -17.03 -8.80 4.53
C TYR A 30 -15.71 -8.64 3.80
N ILE A 31 -15.78 -8.57 2.47
CA ILE A 31 -14.61 -8.51 1.58
C ILE A 31 -14.53 -7.13 0.94
N PHE A 32 -13.35 -6.56 0.91
CA PHE A 32 -13.08 -5.29 0.26
C PHE A 32 -11.69 -5.26 -0.36
N THR A 33 -11.57 -4.54 -1.47
CA THR A 33 -10.30 -4.26 -2.13
C THR A 33 -10.18 -2.76 -2.30
N ASP A 34 -9.15 -2.17 -1.70
CA ASP A 34 -8.74 -0.81 -2.00
C ASP A 34 -7.88 -0.78 -3.27
N GLU A 35 -7.99 0.31 -4.01
CA GLU A 35 -7.13 0.64 -5.14
C GLU A 35 -6.40 1.95 -4.85
N THR A 36 -5.09 1.88 -4.73
CA THR A 36 -4.24 3.06 -4.56
C THR A 36 -3.37 3.25 -5.80
N LEU A 37 -3.47 4.42 -6.41
CA LEU A 37 -2.73 4.79 -7.60
C LEU A 37 -1.49 5.59 -7.23
N ILE A 38 -0.32 5.11 -7.64
CA ILE A 38 0.96 5.79 -7.38
C ILE A 38 1.58 6.21 -8.69
N LYS A 39 1.85 7.51 -8.82
CA LYS A 39 2.69 8.07 -9.88
C LYS A 39 4.12 8.17 -9.34
N PHE A 40 5.01 7.37 -9.91
CA PHE A 40 6.43 7.42 -9.59
C PHE A 40 7.11 8.58 -10.33
N SER A 41 8.07 9.18 -9.64
CA SER A 41 8.95 10.22 -10.17
C SER A 41 9.95 9.64 -11.16
N ASN A 42 10.85 10.47 -11.67
CA ASN A 42 11.99 9.98 -12.44
C ASN A 42 12.99 9.28 -11.50
N ILE A 43 12.97 7.95 -11.50
CA ILE A 43 13.86 7.13 -10.69
C ILE A 43 15.17 6.90 -11.48
N SER A 44 16.25 7.53 -11.02
CA SER A 44 17.60 7.26 -11.52
C SER A 44 18.18 6.01 -10.87
N TYR A 45 19.21 5.42 -11.50
CA TYR A 45 19.94 4.28 -10.92
C TYR A 45 20.46 4.61 -9.50
N ASN A 46 21.09 5.77 -9.33
CA ASN A 46 21.65 6.20 -8.04
C ASN A 46 20.56 6.35 -6.97
N LEU A 47 19.40 6.90 -7.33
CA LEU A 47 18.27 7.02 -6.40
C LEU A 47 17.71 5.64 -6.02
N ALA A 48 17.58 4.73 -6.98
CA ALA A 48 17.15 3.36 -6.72
C ALA A 48 18.13 2.60 -5.81
N GLU A 49 19.44 2.73 -6.05
CA GLU A 49 20.49 2.12 -5.24
C GLU A 49 20.52 2.70 -3.82
N GLU A 50 20.42 4.03 -3.68
CA GLU A 50 20.37 4.69 -2.37
C GLU A 50 19.14 4.24 -1.56
N TYR A 51 17.99 4.12 -2.21
CA TYR A 51 16.76 3.63 -1.58
C TYR A 51 16.91 2.18 -1.10
N LEU A 52 17.34 1.27 -1.99
CA LEU A 52 17.44 -0.15 -1.67
C LEU A 52 18.47 -0.47 -0.59
N THR A 53 19.57 0.28 -0.55
CA THR A 53 20.63 0.09 0.45
C THR A 53 20.23 0.60 1.84
N LYS A 54 19.37 1.62 1.91
CA LYS A 54 18.99 2.25 3.19
C LYS A 54 17.69 1.71 3.78
N ASP A 55 16.68 1.44 2.96
CA ASP A 55 15.37 0.98 3.44
C ASP A 55 15.20 -0.55 3.39
N LEU A 56 16.11 -1.25 2.69
CA LEU A 56 16.14 -2.72 2.55
C LEU A 56 14.74 -3.32 2.29
N PRO A 57 13.96 -2.82 1.30
CA PRO A 57 12.56 -3.20 1.09
C PRO A 57 12.40 -4.57 0.41
N TYR A 58 13.39 -5.45 0.52
CA TYR A 58 13.46 -6.73 -0.21
C TYR A 58 12.35 -7.72 0.14
N ASN A 59 11.69 -7.53 1.29
CA ASN A 59 10.59 -8.37 1.76
C ASN A 59 9.21 -7.76 1.48
N CYS A 60 9.12 -6.76 0.59
CA CYS A 60 7.85 -6.11 0.24
C CYS A 60 7.44 -6.35 -1.20
N CYS A 61 6.13 -6.28 -1.43
CA CYS A 61 5.55 -6.34 -2.76
C CYS A 61 6.21 -5.27 -3.65
N GLY A 62 6.75 -5.69 -4.81
CA GLY A 62 7.40 -4.78 -5.75
C GLY A 62 8.72 -4.17 -5.28
N SER A 63 9.34 -4.66 -4.20
CA SER A 63 10.52 -4.02 -3.56
C SER A 63 10.28 -2.56 -3.18
N PHE A 64 9.02 -2.19 -2.89
CA PHE A 64 8.63 -0.81 -2.60
C PHE A 64 7.80 -0.78 -1.31
N LYS A 65 8.12 0.20 -0.47
CA LYS A 65 7.34 0.62 0.69
C LYS A 65 7.11 2.12 0.56
N ILE A 66 5.89 2.56 0.80
CA ILE A 66 5.59 4.00 0.88
C ILE A 66 6.24 4.65 2.11
N GLU A 67 6.41 3.88 3.19
CA GLU A 67 7.00 4.36 4.44
C GLU A 67 8.51 4.63 4.26
N GLY A 68 9.03 5.64 4.97
CA GLY A 68 10.45 5.97 4.93
C GLY A 68 10.87 6.70 3.65
N ARG A 69 11.95 6.25 3.01
CA ARG A 69 12.55 6.90 1.83
C ARG A 69 11.80 6.58 0.54
N GLY A 70 10.80 5.70 0.57
CA GLY A 70 9.94 5.42 -0.57
C GLY A 70 9.24 6.67 -1.12
N LEU A 71 8.94 7.65 -0.25
CA LEU A 71 8.38 8.94 -0.64
C LEU A 71 9.26 9.72 -1.63
N LEU A 72 10.58 9.49 -1.65
CA LEU A 72 11.49 10.12 -2.62
C LEU A 72 11.27 9.63 -4.06
N LEU A 73 10.63 8.47 -4.23
CA LEU A 73 10.38 7.83 -5.52
C LEU A 73 9.03 8.25 -6.12
N ILE A 74 8.23 9.05 -5.41
CA ILE A 74 6.81 9.28 -5.71
C ILE A 74 6.57 10.75 -6.02
N ASP A 75 5.85 11.02 -7.11
CA ASP A 75 5.36 12.36 -7.45
C ASP A 75 3.94 12.59 -6.89
N ARG A 76 3.08 11.57 -6.96
CA ARG A 76 1.68 11.68 -6.53
C ARG A 76 1.13 10.33 -6.08
N ILE A 77 0.25 10.39 -5.09
CA ILE A 77 -0.57 9.26 -4.62
C ILE A 77 -2.03 9.68 -4.72
N ASP A 78 -2.85 8.82 -5.33
CA ASP A 78 -4.30 8.95 -5.36
C ASP A 78 -4.90 7.75 -4.62
N THR A 79 -5.49 8.00 -3.46
CA THR A 79 -6.05 6.97 -2.58
C THR A 79 -7.22 7.52 -1.80
N LYS A 80 -8.20 6.66 -1.52
CA LYS A 80 -9.29 6.95 -0.59
C LYS A 80 -8.91 6.59 0.85
N ASP A 81 -7.94 5.71 1.02
CA ASP A 81 -7.49 5.21 2.32
C ASP A 81 -5.95 5.06 2.36
N PRO A 82 -5.24 6.04 2.95
CA PRO A 82 -3.78 5.98 3.10
C PRO A 82 -3.26 4.75 3.87
N SER A 83 -4.09 4.11 4.69
CA SER A 83 -3.67 2.89 5.40
C SER A 83 -3.66 1.65 4.50
N ALA A 84 -4.44 1.67 3.41
CA ALA A 84 -4.51 0.55 2.49
C ALA A 84 -3.20 0.35 1.72
N VAL A 85 -2.52 1.43 1.32
CA VAL A 85 -1.19 1.36 0.67
C VAL A 85 -0.09 0.86 1.61
N ILE A 86 -0.27 1.00 2.92
CA ILE A 86 0.62 0.40 3.93
C ILE A 86 0.34 -1.11 4.08
N GLY A 87 -0.87 -1.54 3.73
CA GLY A 87 -1.26 -2.95 3.65
C GLY A 87 -2.56 -3.30 4.37
N LEU A 88 -3.29 -2.32 4.92
CA LEU A 88 -4.52 -2.59 5.65
C LEU A 88 -5.54 -1.44 5.47
N PRO A 89 -6.67 -1.64 4.75
CA PRO A 89 -7.66 -0.59 4.49
C PRO A 89 -8.51 -0.30 5.73
N MET A 90 -7.96 0.47 6.66
CA MET A 90 -8.54 0.74 7.97
C MET A 90 -9.87 1.47 7.89
N ILE A 91 -10.10 2.36 6.92
CA ILE A 91 -11.39 3.06 6.81
C ILE A 91 -12.53 2.06 6.60
N TYR A 92 -12.34 1.08 5.71
CA TYR A 92 -13.29 0.00 5.50
C TYR A 92 -13.42 -0.87 6.76
N ILE A 93 -12.30 -1.31 7.34
CA ILE A 93 -12.29 -2.18 8.51
C ILE A 93 -13.04 -1.56 9.68
N LEU A 94 -12.76 -0.30 10.01
CA LEU A 94 -13.43 0.44 11.07
C LEU A 94 -14.94 0.55 10.81
N SER A 95 -15.35 0.73 9.56
CA SER A 95 -16.77 0.78 9.20
C SER A 95 -17.49 -0.54 9.47
N ILE A 96 -16.86 -1.68 9.13
CA ILE A 96 -17.42 -3.01 9.38
C ILE A 96 -17.41 -3.35 10.87
N LEU A 97 -16.32 -3.04 11.58
CA LEU A 97 -16.24 -3.29 13.02
C LEU A 97 -17.30 -2.50 13.79
N LYS A 98 -17.58 -1.26 13.37
CA LYS A 98 -18.67 -0.46 13.91
C LYS A 98 -20.05 -1.05 13.61
N GLU A 99 -20.28 -1.54 12.39
CA GLU A 99 -21.53 -2.25 12.02
C GLU A 99 -21.75 -3.50 12.88
N LEU A 100 -20.66 -4.21 13.20
CA LEU A 100 -20.66 -5.40 14.05
C LEU A 100 -20.75 -5.09 15.56
N GLY A 101 -20.80 -3.82 15.96
CA GLY A 101 -20.92 -3.41 17.36
C GLY A 101 -19.61 -3.39 18.15
N HIS A 102 -18.46 -3.47 17.48
CA HIS A 102 -17.16 -3.32 18.11
C HIS A 102 -16.79 -1.82 18.20
N ILE A 103 -16.69 -1.29 19.43
CA ILE A 103 -16.22 0.07 19.69
C ILE A 103 -14.70 0.03 19.73
N ILE A 104 -14.06 0.87 18.91
CA ILE A 104 -12.62 1.10 18.95
C ILE A 104 -12.42 2.46 19.63
N SER A 105 -12.01 2.43 20.89
CA SER A 105 -11.68 3.58 21.74
C SER A 105 -10.18 3.76 21.85
#